data_AF-A0A3D5BQK1-F1
#
_entry.id   AF-A0A3D5BQK1-F1
#
_cell.length_a   1.000
_cell.length_b   1.000
_cell.length_c   1.000
_cell.angle_alpha   90.00
_cell.angle_beta   90.00
_cell.angle_gamma   90.00
#
_symmetry.space_group_name_H-M   'P 1'
#
loop_
_entity.id
_entity.type
_entity.pdbx_description
1 polymer ?
#
loop_
_entity_poly.entity_id
_entity_poly.type
_entity_poly.pdbx_seq_one_letter_code
_entity_poly.pdbx_strand_id
1 'polypeptide(L)'
;MSKVLQNQLAKTIKEQGDVARDMAIAELKDLKKDLLELEKALTTKKTPDQGLLMDISHGAFELFRTASIVLETDNLQIQLQSAVEEGRDLEYLERKGAMLLTKPEGWHWFSPKGEMLFLAAPGETHLAAQRLQERINRKTPAKPAPKPQPAPTEA
;
A
#
# COMPACT_ATOMS: atom_id res chain seq x y z
N MET A 1 -1.90 0.98 -16.52
CA MET A 1 -0.79 0.01 -16.44
C MET A 1 -1.37 -1.40 -16.49
N SER A 2 -0.81 -2.35 -17.25
CA SER A 2 -1.38 -3.71 -17.31
C SER A 2 -1.08 -4.48 -16.01
N LYS A 3 -1.97 -5.40 -15.62
CA LYS A 3 -1.79 -6.27 -14.44
C LYS A 3 -0.50 -7.09 -14.51
N VAL A 4 -0.10 -7.48 -15.72
CA VAL A 4 1.16 -8.19 -15.98
C VAL A 4 2.36 -7.32 -15.60
N LEU A 5 2.35 -6.05 -16.02
CA LEU A 5 3.43 -5.10 -15.71
C LEU A 5 3.49 -4.78 -14.20
N GLN A 6 2.36 -4.64 -13.53
CA GLN A 6 2.29 -4.47 -12.06
C GLN A 6 2.93 -5.65 -11.33
N ASN A 7 2.57 -6.88 -11.71
CA ASN A 7 3.11 -8.09 -11.09
C ASN A 7 4.62 -8.24 -11.34
N GLN A 8 5.08 -7.92 -12.56
CA GLN A 8 6.51 -7.93 -12.89
C GLN A 8 7.28 -6.92 -12.05
N LEU A 9 6.77 -5.68 -11.95
CA LEU A 9 7.40 -4.64 -11.14
C LEU A 9 7.47 -5.03 -9.65
N ALA A 10 6.37 -5.53 -9.08
CA ALA A 10 6.33 -5.98 -7.69
C ALA A 10 7.35 -7.10 -7.44
N LYS A 11 7.45 -8.06 -8.37
CA LYS A 11 8.43 -9.13 -8.30
C LYS A 11 9.86 -8.60 -8.35
N THR A 12 10.17 -7.69 -9.27
CA THR A 12 11.52 -7.11 -9.39
C THR A 12 11.93 -6.32 -8.14
N ILE A 13 11.04 -5.50 -7.58
CA ILE A 13 11.33 -4.76 -6.34
C ILE A 13 11.61 -5.73 -5.20
N LYS A 14 10.81 -6.80 -5.10
CA LYS A 14 11.03 -7.83 -4.08
C LYS A 14 12.37 -8.55 -4.24
N GLU A 15 12.70 -8.97 -5.45
CA GLU A 15 13.98 -9.64 -5.73
C GLU A 15 15.17 -8.74 -5.40
N GLN A 16 15.09 -7.44 -5.71
CA GLN A 16 16.12 -6.47 -5.32
C GLN A 16 16.25 -6.33 -3.80
N GLY A 17 15.13 -6.27 -3.08
CA GLY A 17 15.12 -6.21 -1.62
C GLY A 17 15.70 -7.48 -0.97
N ASP A 18 15.38 -8.65 -1.52
CA ASP A 18 15.90 -9.93 -1.04
C ASP A 18 17.43 -10.02 -1.26
N VAL A 19 17.92 -9.64 -2.44
CA VAL A 19 19.37 -9.57 -2.71
C VAL A 19 20.07 -8.58 -1.79
N ALA A 20 19.51 -7.38 -1.60
CA ALA A 20 20.08 -6.38 -0.72
C ALA A 20 20.12 -6.86 0.74
N ARG A 21 19.11 -7.61 1.18
CA ARG A 21 19.05 -8.20 2.52
C ARG A 21 20.13 -9.26 2.71
N ASP A 22 20.32 -10.14 1.73
CA ASP A 22 21.36 -11.17 1.79
C ASP A 22 22.77 -10.52 1.84
N MET A 23 22.99 -9.47 1.05
CA MET A 23 24.23 -8.68 1.10
C MET A 23 24.41 -8.01 2.46
N ALA A 24 23.39 -7.33 2.99
CA ALA A 24 23.47 -6.68 4.30
C ALA A 24 23.77 -7.68 5.44
N ILE A 25 23.22 -8.90 5.36
CA ILE A 25 23.51 -9.96 6.33
C ILE A 25 24.95 -10.44 6.21
N ALA A 26 25.50 -10.54 5.00
CA ALA A 26 26.90 -10.88 4.79
C ALA A 26 27.83 -9.80 5.37
N GLU A 27 27.61 -8.54 5.01
CA GLU A 27 28.39 -7.40 5.53
C GLU A 27 28.31 -7.31 7.06
N LEU A 28 27.12 -7.53 7.64
CA LEU A 28 26.96 -7.54 9.11
C LEU A 28 27.76 -8.66 9.78
N LYS A 29 27.87 -9.83 9.14
CA LYS A 29 28.64 -10.95 9.68
C LYS A 29 30.14 -10.67 9.62
N ASP A 30 30.61 -10.06 8.56
CA ASP A 30 32.03 -9.74 8.40
C ASP A 30 32.43 -8.59 9.32
N LEU A 31 31.66 -7.50 9.36
CA LEU A 31 31.86 -6.40 10.32
C LEU A 31 31.89 -6.88 11.77
N LYS A 32 31.04 -7.85 12.15
CA LYS A 32 31.08 -8.44 13.49
C LYS A 32 32.40 -9.14 13.80
N LYS A 33 33.03 -9.81 12.81
CA LYS A 33 34.34 -10.45 13.01
C LYS A 33 35.41 -9.40 13.23
N ASP A 34 35.41 -8.35 12.42
CA ASP A 34 36.42 -7.28 12.51
C ASP A 34 36.30 -6.53 13.85
N LEU A 35 35.08 -6.27 14.31
CA LEU A 35 34.83 -5.67 15.62
C LEU A 35 35.31 -6.56 16.77
N LEU A 36 35.13 -7.87 16.69
CA LEU A 36 35.65 -8.83 17.68
C LEU A 36 37.18 -8.86 17.67
N GLU A 37 37.81 -8.76 16.50
CA GLU A 37 39.26 -8.67 16.39
C GLU A 37 39.80 -7.38 17.00
N LEU A 38 39.14 -6.25 16.73
CA LEU A 38 39.47 -4.97 17.35
C LEU A 38 39.32 -5.03 18.88
N GLU A 39 38.22 -5.60 19.38
CA GLU A 39 38.00 -5.79 20.83
C GLU A 39 39.14 -6.59 21.48
N LYS A 40 39.57 -7.68 20.83
CA LYS A 40 40.68 -8.52 21.29
C LYS A 40 42.01 -7.74 21.28
N ALA A 41 42.30 -6.97 20.22
CA ALA A 41 43.51 -6.16 20.14
C ALA A 41 43.57 -5.14 21.29
N LEU A 42 42.47 -4.42 21.52
CA LEU A 42 42.37 -3.41 22.58
C LEU A 42 42.45 -4.03 23.97
N THR A 43 41.81 -5.18 24.20
CA THR A 43 41.84 -5.89 25.49
C THR A 43 43.24 -6.42 25.81
N THR A 44 43.96 -6.90 24.78
CA THR A 44 45.35 -7.34 24.93
C THR A 44 46.36 -6.19 24.95
N LYS A 45 45.89 -4.94 24.98
CA LYS A 45 46.69 -3.70 24.92
C LYS A 45 47.65 -3.66 23.73
N LYS A 46 47.28 -4.32 22.63
CA LYS A 46 47.98 -4.24 21.36
C LYS A 46 47.45 -3.05 20.57
N THR A 47 48.33 -2.38 19.84
CA THR A 47 47.91 -1.38 18.86
C THR A 47 47.13 -2.09 17.74
N PRO A 48 45.89 -1.68 17.44
CA PRO A 48 45.14 -2.22 16.32
C PRO A 48 45.87 -1.95 15.00
N ASP A 49 45.77 -2.89 14.07
CA ASP A 49 46.29 -2.70 12.72
C ASP A 49 45.48 -1.62 11.98
N GLN A 50 46.16 -0.81 11.16
CA GLN A 50 45.48 0.25 10.40
C GLN A 50 44.52 -0.33 9.35
N GLY A 51 44.87 -1.47 8.73
CA GLY A 51 44.01 -2.19 7.80
C GLY A 51 42.68 -2.59 8.45
N LEU A 52 42.75 -3.18 9.64
CA LEU A 52 41.55 -3.55 10.42
C LEU A 52 40.59 -2.36 10.64
N LEU A 53 41.12 -1.17 10.96
CA LEU A 53 40.29 0.03 11.16
C LEU A 53 39.63 0.50 9.85
N MET A 54 40.33 0.36 8.73
CA MET A 54 39.79 0.67 7.40
C MET A 54 38.71 -0.34 7.00
N ASP A 55 38.93 -1.63 7.28
CA ASP A 55 37.96 -2.70 7.00
C ASP A 55 36.66 -2.50 7.79
N ILE A 56 36.76 -2.17 9.09
CA ILE A 56 35.58 -1.82 9.91
C ILE A 56 34.83 -0.61 9.33
N SER A 57 35.56 0.42 8.91
CA SER A 57 34.96 1.64 8.35
C SER A 57 34.25 1.35 7.03
N HIS A 58 34.87 0.52 6.18
CA HIS A 58 34.30 0.10 4.91
C HIS A 58 33.08 -0.81 5.10
N GLY A 59 33.19 -1.83 5.94
CA GLY A 59 32.09 -2.75 6.25
C GLY A 59 30.88 -2.04 6.87
N ALA A 60 31.11 -1.05 7.75
CA ALA A 60 30.03 -0.21 8.27
C ALA A 60 29.33 0.61 7.18
N PHE A 61 30.10 1.15 6.23
CA PHE A 61 29.55 1.89 5.09
C PHE A 61 28.77 1.00 4.13
N GLU A 62 29.30 -0.18 3.77
CA GLU A 62 28.61 -1.12 2.87
C GLU A 62 27.36 -1.71 3.52
N LEU A 63 27.39 -1.99 4.83
CA LEU A 63 26.20 -2.37 5.58
C LEU A 63 25.13 -1.27 5.54
N PHE A 64 25.51 -0.01 5.77
CA PHE A 64 24.57 1.11 5.66
C PHE A 64 23.96 1.21 4.25
N ARG A 65 24.80 1.10 3.22
CA ARG A 65 24.38 1.18 1.82
C ARG A 65 23.37 0.08 1.47
N THR A 66 23.68 -1.17 1.82
CA THR A 66 22.83 -2.33 1.51
C THR A 66 21.55 -2.33 2.34
N ALA A 67 21.62 -1.99 3.63
CA ALA A 67 20.44 -1.86 4.48
C ALA A 67 19.49 -0.74 4.02
N SER A 68 20.03 0.38 3.51
CA SER A 68 19.21 1.46 2.96
C SER A 68 18.38 1.00 1.75
N ILE A 69 18.94 0.15 0.89
CA ILE A 69 18.22 -0.43 -0.25
C ILE A 69 17.08 -1.34 0.25
N VAL A 70 17.28 -2.10 1.34
CA VAL A 70 16.20 -2.90 1.94
C VAL A 70 15.04 -2.01 2.37
N LEU A 71 15.32 -0.92 3.08
CA LEU A 71 14.27 0.03 3.51
C LEU A 71 13.55 0.68 2.33
N GLU A 72 14.29 1.07 1.30
CA GLU A 72 13.71 1.67 0.10
C GLU A 72 12.81 0.69 -0.67
N THR A 73 13.27 -0.55 -0.86
CA THR A 73 12.49 -1.58 -1.55
C THR A 73 11.23 -1.98 -0.79
N ASP A 74 11.29 -2.07 0.55
CA ASP A 74 10.10 -2.30 1.38
C ASP A 74 9.09 -1.15 1.25
N ASN A 75 9.57 0.11 1.30
CA ASN A 75 8.72 1.28 1.10
C ASN A 75 8.09 1.30 -0.31
N LEU A 76 8.86 0.98 -1.36
CA LEU A 76 8.35 0.90 -2.73
C LEU A 76 7.28 -0.17 -2.90
N GLN A 77 7.41 -1.32 -2.21
CA GLN A 77 6.36 -2.35 -2.22
C GLN A 77 5.05 -1.85 -1.61
N ILE A 78 5.12 -1.13 -0.48
CA ILE A 78 3.96 -0.55 0.18
C ILE A 78 3.28 0.48 -0.74
N GLN A 79 4.07 1.37 -1.35
CA GLN A 79 3.55 2.38 -2.27
C GLN A 79 2.91 1.75 -3.51
N LEU A 80 3.53 0.73 -4.09
CA LEU A 80 2.98 0.01 -5.23
C LEU A 80 1.65 -0.66 -4.89
N GLN A 81 1.56 -1.32 -3.72
CA GLN A 81 0.34 -1.96 -3.28
C GLN A 81 -0.80 -0.94 -3.11
N SER A 82 -0.52 0.18 -2.43
CA SER A 82 -1.49 1.27 -2.24
C SER A 82 -1.98 1.83 -3.58
N ALA A 83 -1.06 2.10 -4.52
CA ALA A 83 -1.41 2.61 -5.84
C ALA A 83 -2.24 1.60 -6.67
N VAL A 84 -1.99 0.30 -6.51
CA VAL A 84 -2.78 -0.76 -7.17
C VAL A 84 -4.21 -0.81 -6.60
N GLU A 85 -4.36 -0.68 -5.28
CA GLU A 85 -5.66 -0.64 -4.62
C GLU A 85 -6.46 0.60 -5.03
N GLU A 86 -5.85 1.78 -4.94
CA GLU A 86 -6.48 3.03 -5.37
C GLU A 86 -6.87 3.00 -6.85
N GLY A 87 -5.99 2.49 -7.72
CA GLY A 87 -6.29 2.33 -9.15
C GLY A 87 -7.47 1.38 -9.41
N ARG A 88 -7.61 0.30 -8.62
CA ARG A 88 -8.76 -0.61 -8.70
C ARG A 88 -10.06 0.08 -8.28
N ASP A 89 -10.02 0.87 -7.21
CA ASP A 89 -11.18 1.58 -6.71
C ASP A 89 -11.64 2.68 -7.68
N LEU A 90 -10.69 3.42 -8.27
CA LEU A 90 -10.96 4.36 -9.36
C LEU A 90 -11.63 3.67 -10.55
N GLU A 91 -11.03 2.58 -11.04
CA GLU A 91 -11.59 1.82 -12.17
C GLU A 91 -13.00 1.29 -11.85
N TYR A 92 -13.25 0.85 -10.60
CA TYR A 92 -14.56 0.43 -10.16
C TYR A 92 -15.58 1.58 -10.17
N LEU A 93 -15.22 2.73 -9.59
CA LEU A 93 -16.07 3.93 -9.55
C LEU A 93 -16.43 4.39 -10.97
N GLU A 94 -15.44 4.53 -11.84
CA GLU A 94 -15.62 4.95 -13.23
C GLU A 94 -16.54 3.97 -13.99
N ARG A 95 -16.31 2.66 -13.86
CA ARG A 95 -17.15 1.63 -14.49
C ARG A 95 -18.59 1.65 -14.00
N LYS A 96 -18.84 2.09 -12.77
CA LYS A 96 -20.17 2.25 -12.21
C LYS A 96 -20.78 3.63 -12.47
N GLY A 97 -20.07 4.52 -13.16
CA GLY A 97 -20.53 5.86 -13.49
C GLY A 97 -20.51 6.82 -12.31
N ALA A 98 -19.70 6.55 -11.28
CA ALA A 98 -19.41 7.53 -10.25
C ALA A 98 -18.39 8.55 -10.76
N MET A 99 -18.54 9.80 -10.33
CA MET A 99 -17.74 10.93 -10.79
C MET A 99 -17.26 11.76 -9.60
N LEU A 100 -16.03 12.26 -9.69
CA LEU A 100 -15.51 13.26 -8.77
C LEU A 100 -15.97 14.64 -9.24
N LEU A 101 -16.89 15.25 -8.50
CA LEU A 101 -17.45 16.56 -8.83
C LEU A 101 -16.71 17.65 -8.06
N THR A 102 -16.58 18.82 -8.69
CA THR A 102 -16.05 20.04 -8.03
C THR A 102 -17.14 20.80 -7.29
N LYS A 103 -18.40 20.66 -7.71
CA LYS A 103 -19.59 21.26 -7.07
C LYS A 103 -20.81 20.35 -7.28
N PRO A 104 -21.45 19.84 -6.21
CA PRO A 104 -20.92 19.71 -4.85
C PRO A 104 -19.60 18.93 -4.84
N GLU A 105 -18.66 19.34 -4.01
CA GLU A 105 -17.30 18.76 -4.00
C GLU A 105 -17.33 17.31 -3.49
N GLY A 106 -16.63 16.41 -4.20
CA GLY A 106 -16.43 15.02 -3.79
C GLY A 106 -16.99 14.00 -4.78
N TRP A 107 -16.86 12.73 -4.40
CA TRP A 107 -17.32 11.59 -5.18
C TRP A 107 -18.85 11.50 -5.13
N HIS A 108 -19.46 11.41 -6.30
CA HIS A 108 -20.91 11.30 -6.46
C HIS A 108 -21.27 10.16 -7.42
N TRP A 109 -22.45 9.59 -7.25
CA TRP A 109 -23.01 8.60 -8.16
C TRP A 109 -24.47 8.89 -8.45
N PHE A 110 -24.88 8.74 -9.70
CA PHE A 110 -26.27 8.90 -10.12
C PHE A 110 -26.93 7.53 -10.15
N SER A 111 -27.96 7.35 -9.32
CA SER A 111 -28.71 6.10 -9.31
C SER A 111 -29.47 5.91 -10.65
N PRO A 112 -29.92 4.69 -10.98
CA PRO A 112 -30.77 4.46 -12.16
C PRO A 112 -32.08 5.27 -12.15
N LYS A 113 -32.48 5.83 -11.00
CA LYS A 113 -33.66 6.70 -10.85
C LYS A 113 -33.34 8.19 -11.07
N GLY A 114 -32.08 8.53 -11.38
CA GLY A 114 -31.62 9.91 -11.58
C GLY A 114 -31.27 10.68 -10.30
N GLU A 115 -31.32 10.03 -9.13
CA GLU A 115 -30.93 10.67 -7.87
C GLU A 115 -29.40 10.75 -7.75
N MET A 116 -28.88 11.96 -7.51
CA MET A 116 -27.46 12.19 -7.23
C MET A 116 -27.16 11.86 -5.76
N LEU A 117 -26.20 10.97 -5.53
CA LEU A 117 -25.82 10.50 -4.21
C LEU A 117 -24.36 10.85 -3.94
N PHE A 118 -24.11 11.51 -2.81
CA PHE A 118 -22.76 11.72 -2.30
C PHE A 118 -22.18 10.41 -1.78
N LEU A 119 -20.98 10.09 -2.22
CA LEU A 119 -20.23 8.92 -1.81
C LEU A 119 -19.17 9.29 -0.77
N ALA A 120 -18.20 10.15 -1.08
CA ALA A 120 -17.13 10.52 -0.14
C ALA A 120 -16.45 11.83 -0.55
N ALA A 121 -15.62 12.39 0.33
CA ALA A 121 -14.86 13.60 0.02
C ALA A 121 -13.76 13.35 -1.05
N PRO A 122 -13.17 14.40 -1.65
CA PRO A 122 -11.98 14.24 -2.49
C PRO A 122 -10.85 13.56 -1.72
N GLY A 123 -10.10 12.67 -2.39
CA GLY A 123 -9.03 11.87 -1.76
C GLY A 123 -9.51 10.63 -1.00
N GLU A 124 -10.82 10.48 -0.75
CA GLU A 124 -11.40 9.30 -0.10
C GLU A 124 -11.89 8.25 -1.12
N THR A 125 -11.09 7.98 -2.15
CA THR A 125 -11.45 7.09 -3.27
C THR A 125 -11.89 5.69 -2.80
N HIS A 126 -11.15 5.11 -1.86
CA HIS A 126 -11.47 3.80 -1.30
C HIS A 126 -12.83 3.78 -0.59
N LEU A 127 -13.12 4.81 0.21
CA LEU A 127 -14.39 4.95 0.92
C LEU A 127 -15.55 5.16 -0.07
N ALA A 128 -15.33 5.94 -1.13
CA ALA A 128 -16.32 6.12 -2.18
C ALA A 128 -16.67 4.80 -2.86
N ALA A 129 -15.66 3.98 -3.21
CA ALA A 129 -15.84 2.68 -3.84
C ALA A 129 -16.62 1.72 -2.92
N GLN A 130 -16.26 1.64 -1.63
CA GLN A 130 -16.98 0.84 -0.64
C GLN A 130 -18.45 1.27 -0.52
N ARG A 131 -18.72 2.57 -0.35
CA ARG A 131 -20.09 3.10 -0.23
C ARG A 131 -20.91 2.83 -1.47
N LEU A 132 -20.32 2.94 -2.66
CA LEU A 132 -21.01 2.61 -3.90
C LEU A 132 -21.33 1.10 -3.97
N GLN A 133 -20.38 0.25 -3.62
CA GLN A 133 -20.57 -1.20 -3.60
C GLN A 133 -21.70 -1.60 -2.64
N GLU A 134 -21.73 -1.04 -1.43
CA GLU A 134 -22.82 -1.26 -0.47
C GLU A 134 -24.19 -0.84 -1.03
N ARG A 135 -24.25 0.30 -1.74
CA ARG A 135 -25.49 0.83 -2.32
C ARG A 135 -26.01 -0.05 -3.44
N ILE A 136 -25.13 -0.53 -4.33
CA ILE A 136 -25.49 -1.43 -5.42
C ILE A 136 -25.91 -2.80 -4.86
N ASN A 137 -25.23 -3.28 -3.82
CA ASN A 137 -25.51 -4.59 -3.23
C ASN A 137 -26.73 -4.60 -2.29
N ARG A 138 -27.17 -3.44 -1.79
CA ARG A 138 -28.47 -3.30 -1.10
C ARG A 138 -29.59 -3.61 -2.10
N LYS A 139 -29.98 -4.89 -2.17
CA LYS A 139 -31.23 -5.32 -2.80
C LYS A 139 -32.35 -4.45 -2.25
N THR A 140 -32.96 -3.64 -3.11
CA THR A 140 -34.15 -2.89 -2.76
C THR A 140 -35.21 -3.90 -2.33
N PRO A 141 -35.74 -3.87 -1.09
CA PRO A 141 -36.89 -4.70 -0.76
C PRO A 141 -38.02 -4.33 -1.72
N ALA A 142 -38.62 -5.32 -2.38
CA ALA A 142 -39.80 -5.10 -3.20
C ALA A 142 -40.86 -4.42 -2.33
N LYS A 143 -41.35 -3.26 -2.77
CA LYS A 143 -42.38 -2.49 -2.06
C LYS A 143 -43.62 -3.42 -1.94
N PRO A 144 -44.09 -3.78 -0.73
CA PRO A 144 -45.28 -4.61 -0.62
C PRO A 144 -46.45 -3.87 -1.26
N ALA A 145 -47.22 -4.59 -2.09
CA ALA A 145 -48.37 -4.05 -2.79
C ALA A 145 -49.36 -3.42 -1.77
N PRO A 146 -49.95 -2.25 -2.09
CA PRO A 146 -50.91 -1.61 -1.19
C PRO A 146 -52.11 -2.54 -0.99
N LYS A 147 -52.42 -2.86 0.28
CA LYS A 147 -53.63 -3.61 0.64
C LYS A 147 -54.86 -2.78 0.20
N PRO A 148 -55.89 -3.41 -0.40
CA PRO A 148 -57.13 -2.73 -0.74
C PRO A 148 -57.77 -2.15 0.52
N GLN A 149 -58.10 -0.85 0.49
CA GLN A 149 -58.94 -0.24 1.53
C GLN A 149 -60.37 -0.77 1.37
N PRO A 150 -61.04 -1.23 2.46
CA PRO A 150 -62.46 -1.55 2.40
C PRO A 150 -63.29 -0.27 2.28
N ALA A 151 -64.32 -0.34 1.45
CA ALA A 151 -65.26 0.73 1.16
C ALA A 151 -66.00 1.24 2.42
N PRO A 152 -66.45 2.50 2.45
CA PRO A 152 -67.12 3.08 3.59
C PRO A 152 -68.54 2.52 3.73
N THR A 153 -68.88 2.03 4.92
CA THR A 153 -70.25 1.66 5.27
C THR A 153 -70.98 2.92 5.78
N GLU A 154 -71.92 3.42 5.00
CA GLU A 154 -73.01 4.29 5.48
C GLU A 154 -74.05 3.43 6.21
N ALA A 155 -74.36 3.78 7.46
CA ALA A 155 -75.69 3.77 8.10
C ALA A 155 -75.57 4.21 9.56
#